data_AF-A0A0D6JGS7-F1
#
_entry.id   AF-A0A0D6JGS7-F1
#
_cell.length_a   1.000
_cell.length_b   1.000
_cell.length_c   1.000
_cell.angle_alpha   90.00
_cell.angle_beta   90.00
_cell.angle_gamma   90.00
#
_symmetry.space_group_name_H-M   'P 1'
#
loop_
_entity.id
_entity.type
_entity.pdbx_description
1 polymer ?
#
loop_
_entity_poly.entity_id
_entity_poly.type
_entity_poly.pdbx_seq_one_letter_code
_entity_poly.pdbx_strand_id
1 'polypeptide(L)' 'MGATSIWHWVILLLIVVLLFGRGKISEVMGDVAKGIKSFKKGMADEEDTAKAKSDAPKTIDHASTVSEKSETQSTKVG' A
#
# COMPACT_ATOMS: atom_id res chain seq x y z
N MET A 1 -31.82 -10.82 17.16
CA MET A 1 -31.97 -9.54 16.43
C MET A 1 -30.67 -9.29 15.67
N GLY A 2 -30.51 -9.88 14.50
CA GLY A 2 -30.78 -9.11 13.29
C GLY A 2 -29.53 -8.59 12.59
N ALA A 3 -28.33 -9.12 12.88
CA ALA A 3 -27.23 -9.13 11.91
C ALA A 3 -27.61 -10.08 10.77
N THR A 4 -28.67 -9.73 10.02
CA THR A 4 -29.23 -10.45 8.89
C THR A 4 -28.16 -10.59 7.83
N SER A 5 -27.42 -11.69 7.97
CA SER A 5 -26.51 -12.36 7.05
C SER A 5 -25.62 -11.42 6.24
N ILE A 6 -24.31 -11.52 6.42
CA ILE A 6 -23.27 -10.93 5.56
C ILE A 6 -23.63 -11.05 4.07
N TRP A 7 -24.36 -12.10 3.71
CA TRP A 7 -25.00 -12.29 2.40
C TRP A 7 -25.78 -11.07 1.89
N HIS A 8 -26.62 -10.44 2.71
CA HIS A 8 -27.45 -9.30 2.31
C HIS A 8 -26.61 -8.08 1.89
N TRP A 9 -25.50 -7.83 2.59
CA TRP A 9 -24.56 -6.75 2.25
C TRP A 9 -23.85 -7.00 0.93
N VAL A 10 -23.55 -8.27 0.60
CA VAL A 10 -22.97 -8.63 -0.70
C VAL A 10 -23.96 -8.38 -1.84
N ILE A 11 -25.24 -8.75 -1.66
CA ILE A 11 -26.28 -8.46 -2.66
C ILE A 11 -26.48 -6.94 -2.83
N LEU A 12 -26.48 -6.18 -1.73
CA LEU A 12 -26.62 -4.73 -1.78
C LEU A 12 -25.46 -4.08 -2.55
N LEU A 13 -24.21 -4.48 -2.28
CA LEU A 13 -23.05 -3.96 -3.02
C LEU A 13 -23.12 -4.30 -4.51
N LEU A 14 -23.57 -5.52 -4.85
CA LEU A 14 -23.72 -5.92 -6.24
C LEU A 14 -24.68 -4.99 -6.99
N ILE A 15 -25.83 -4.69 -6.38
CA ILE A 15 -26.86 -3.81 -6.96
C ILE A 15 -26.33 -2.38 -7.09
N VAL A 16 -25.67 -1.85 -6.06
CA VAL A 16 -25.05 -0.51 -6.10
C VAL A 16 -24.00 -0.43 -7.22
N VAL A 17 -23.17 -1.45 -7.37
CA VAL A 17 -22.16 -1.50 -8.45
C VAL A 17 -22.80 -1.60 -9.83
N LEU A 18 -23.93 -2.31 -9.99
CA LEU A 18 -24.66 -2.35 -11.25
C LEU A 18 -25.32 -1.01 -11.60
N LEU A 19 -25.93 -0.32 -10.62
CA LEU A 19 -26.64 0.94 -10.85
C LEU A 19 -25.71 2.10 -11.19
N PHE A 20 -24.59 2.21 -10.46
CA PHE A 20 -23.62 3.28 -10.67
C PHE A 20 -22.52 2.91 -11.70
N GLY A 21 -22.38 1.62 -12.01
CA GLY A 21 -21.34 1.08 -12.88
C GLY A 21 -19.94 1.13 -12.25
N ARG A 22 -19.01 0.29 -12.73
CA ARG A 22 -17.64 0.26 -12.16
C ARG A 22 -16.86 1.57 -12.37
N GLY A 23 -17.18 2.32 -13.43
CA GLY A 23 -16.43 3.52 -13.81
C GLY A 23 -16.50 4.61 -12.76
N LYS A 24 -17.70 4.94 -12.27
CA LYS A 24 -17.91 6.02 -11.30
C LYS A 24 -17.46 5.63 -9.90
N ILE A 25 -17.63 4.36 -9.51
CA ILE A 25 -17.19 3.86 -8.20
C ILE A 25 -15.66 3.85 -8.11
N SER A 26 -14.94 3.42 -9.16
CA SER A 26 -13.47 3.43 -9.14
C SER A 26 -12.88 4.84 -9.09
N GLU A 27 -13.50 5.80 -9.77
CA GLU A 27 -13.07 7.21 -9.77
C GLU A 27 -13.24 7.83 -8.36
N VAL A 28 -14.43 7.70 -7.77
CA VAL A 28 -14.73 8.21 -6.42
C VAL A 28 -13.93 7.47 -5.34
N MET A 29 -13.84 6.14 -5.42
CA MET A 29 -13.05 5.34 -4.47
C MET A 29 -11.56 5.69 -4.56
N GLY A 30 -11.04 6.03 -5.75
CA GLY A 30 -9.67 6.47 -5.93
C GLY A 30 -9.35 7.77 -5.19
N ASP A 31 -10.24 8.76 -5.25
CA ASP A 31 -10.05 10.05 -4.57
C ASP A 31 -10.28 9.95 -3.06
N VAL A 32 -11.24 9.14 -2.62
CA VAL A 32 -11.43 8.80 -1.20
C VAL A 32 -10.21 8.06 -0.66
N ALA A 33 -9.67 7.08 -1.40
CA ALA A 33 -8.48 6.33 -0.99
C ALA A 33 -7.23 7.22 -0.87
N LYS A 34 -7.03 8.17 -1.78
CA LYS A 34 -5.94 9.16 -1.67
C LYS A 34 -6.10 10.03 -0.42
N GLY A 35 -7.31 10.52 -0.14
CA GLY A 35 -7.60 11.30 1.07
C GLY A 35 -7.30 10.54 2.35
N ILE A 36 -7.79 9.29 2.45
CA ILE A 36 -7.53 8.42 3.61
C ILE A 36 -6.04 8.06 3.72
N LYS A 37 -5.33 7.84 2.59
CA LYS A 37 -3.90 7.53 2.59
C LYS A 37 -3.05 8.72 3.07
N SER A 38 -3.39 9.94 2.65
CA SER A 38 -2.73 11.16 3.13
C SER A 38 -3.02 11.40 4.61
N PHE A 39 -4.25 11.15 5.07
CA PHE A 39 -4.61 11.23 6.48
C PHE A 39 -3.85 10.20 7.33
N LYS A 40 -3.80 8.95 6.87
CA LYS A 40 -3.05 7.88 7.53
C LYS A 40 -1.56 8.15 7.54
N LYS A 41 -1.00 8.69 6.45
CA LYS A 41 0.41 9.04 6.37
C LYS A 41 0.74 10.25 7.24
N GLY A 42 -0.10 11.28 7.31
CA GLY A 42 0.10 12.41 8.22
C GLY A 42 0.05 11.98 9.69
N MET A 43 -0.91 11.13 10.06
CA MET A 43 -1.02 10.59 11.41
C MET A 43 0.14 9.64 11.76
N ALA A 44 0.56 8.80 10.82
CA ALA A 44 1.71 7.93 11.01
C ALA A 44 3.03 8.70 11.04
N ASP A 45 3.16 9.83 10.33
CA ASP A 45 4.33 10.69 10.36
C ASP A 45 4.48 11.39 11.72
N GLU A 46 3.38 11.75 12.38
CA GLU A 46 3.40 12.24 13.77
C GLU A 46 3.80 11.13 14.77
N GLU A 47 3.35 9.88 14.56
CA GLU A 47 3.75 8.75 15.40
C GLU A 47 5.18 8.26 15.11
N ASP A 48 5.63 8.25 13.85
CA ASP A 48 7.01 7.93 13.47
C ASP A 48 7.97 9.06 13.84
N THR A 49 7.56 10.33 13.81
CA THR A 49 8.38 11.45 14.32
C THR A 49 8.55 11.37 15.84
N ALA A 50 7.54 10.87 16.58
CA ALA A 50 7.67 10.56 18.00
C ALA A 50 8.59 9.35 18.26
N LYS A 51 8.63 8.37 17.34
CA LYS A 51 9.48 7.17 17.44
C LYS A 51 10.92 7.38 16.95
N ALA A 52 11.13 8.24 15.95
CA ALA A 52 12.44 8.54 15.35
C ALA A 52 13.35 9.41 16.23
N LYS A 53 12.80 10.06 17.27
CA LYS A 53 13.62 10.73 18.30
C LYS A 53 14.26 9.76 19.31
N SER A 54 13.87 8.49 19.32
CA SER A 54 14.37 7.51 20.31
C SER A 54 15.35 6.48 19.74
N ASP A 55 15.68 6.51 18.44
CA ASP A 55 16.56 5.51 17.81
C ASP A 55 17.64 6.14 16.89
N ALA A 56 18.34 7.15 17.41
CA ALA A 56 19.62 7.58 16.84
C ALA A 56 20.74 7.05 17.75
N PRO A 57 21.41 5.94 17.36
CA PRO A 57 22.76 6.11 16.85
C PRO A 57 23.14 5.11 15.75
N LYS A 58 23.77 5.59 14.68
CA LYS A 58 24.78 4.90 13.82
C LYS A 58 25.16 5.86 12.68
N THR A 59 26.10 6.76 12.96
CA THR A 59 27.52 6.65 12.53
C THR A 59 27.66 6.59 11.01
N ILE A 60 28.17 7.70 10.48
CA ILE A 60 28.93 7.79 9.24
C ILE A 60 30.03 6.71 9.28
N ASP A 61 30.35 6.16 8.10
CA ASP A 61 31.58 5.44 7.72
C ASP A 61 31.43 3.98 7.24
N HIS A 62 31.96 3.82 6.01
CA HIS A 62 32.77 2.70 5.53
C HIS A 62 32.12 1.53 4.76
N ALA A 63 32.33 1.60 3.44
CA ALA A 63 32.78 0.53 2.54
C ALA A 63 32.18 -0.88 2.67
N SER A 64 31.42 -1.27 1.64
CA SER A 64 31.31 -2.64 1.14
C SER A 64 30.92 -2.52 -0.35
N THR A 65 31.84 -2.34 -1.30
CA THR A 65 32.62 -3.43 -1.91
C THR A 65 32.19 -4.82 -1.46
N VAL A 66 31.18 -5.39 -2.10
CA VAL A 66 31.19 -6.74 -2.69
C VAL A 66 30.03 -6.77 -3.70
N SER A 67 30.33 -6.42 -4.96
CA SER A 67 29.51 -6.83 -6.09
C SER A 67 29.77 -8.31 -6.29
N GLU A 68 28.96 -9.14 -5.65
CA GLU A 68 29.04 -10.58 -5.70
C GLU A 68 28.68 -11.09 -7.10
N LYS A 69 29.63 -11.83 -7.64
CA LYS A 69 29.63 -12.57 -8.89
C LYS A 69 28.82 -13.86 -8.71
N SER A 70 27.69 -14.00 -9.41
CA SER A 70 27.10 -15.28 -9.81
C SER A 70 26.05 -15.01 -10.89
N GLU A 71 26.40 -15.19 -12.17
CA GLU A 71 26.16 -16.41 -12.95
C GLU A 71 24.72 -16.51 -13.47
N THR A 72 24.51 -16.11 -14.73
CA THR A 72 23.52 -16.76 -15.59
C THR A 72 24.07 -16.80 -17.01
N GLN A 73 24.68 -17.94 -17.28
CA GLN A 73 24.82 -18.59 -18.58
C GLN A 73 23.58 -18.38 -19.46
N SER A 74 23.75 -17.70 -20.60
CA SER A 74 23.00 -17.99 -21.82
C SER A 74 23.67 -17.36 -23.03
N THR A 75 24.38 -18.22 -23.77
CA THR A 75 24.33 -18.31 -25.24
C THR A 75 24.03 -17.03 -26.03
N LYS A 76 25.01 -16.55 -26.82
CA LYS A 76 24.97 -16.70 -28.28
C LYS A 76 26.29 -16.25 -28.92
N VAL A 77 26.93 -17.24 -29.55
CA VAL A 77 27.91 -17.20 -30.64
C VAL A 77 27.85 -15.95 -31.53
N GLY A 78 29.03 -15.37 -31.74
CA GLY A 78 29.41 -14.47 -32.83
C GLY A 78 30.90 -14.61 -33.04
#